data_AF-A0A522W3D7-F1
#
_entry.id   AF-A0A522W3D7-F1
#
_cell.length_a   1.000
_cell.length_b   1.000
_cell.length_c   1.000
_cell.angle_alpha   90.00
_cell.angle_beta   90.00
_cell.angle_gamma   90.00
#
_symmetry.space_group_name_H-M   'P 1'
#
loop_
_entity.id
_entity.type
_entity.pdbx_description
1 polymer ?
#
loop_
_entity_poly.entity_id
_entity_poly.type
_entity_poly.pdbx_seq_one_letter_code
_entity_poly.pdbx_strand_id
1 'polypeptide(L)'
;MAEEKSEKPGINIKINDEVLKGVYSNTMQVLHTKEEFVIDFMDVFPPNGIVAARVITSPGHMKRIARALQENLAKYETKFGAIEESKAPPVQFREE
;
A
#
# COMPACT_ATOMS: atom_id res chain seq x y z
N MET A 1 -42.71 7.95 14.12
CA MET A 1 -41.50 8.73 13.79
C MET A 1 -40.58 7.79 13.04
N ALA A 2 -40.45 7.99 11.72
CA ALA A 2 -39.57 7.17 10.89
C ALA A 2 -38.17 7.79 10.93
N GLU A 3 -37.18 7.01 11.34
CA GLU A 3 -35.78 7.43 11.35
C GLU A 3 -35.29 7.58 9.90
N GLU A 4 -34.94 8.80 9.51
CA GLU A 4 -34.28 9.08 8.24
C GLU A 4 -32.88 8.47 8.25
N LYS A 5 -32.74 7.34 7.56
CA LYS A 5 -31.45 6.70 7.31
C LYS A 5 -30.64 7.60 6.39
N SER A 6 -29.72 8.38 6.98
CA SER A 6 -28.83 9.27 6.27
C SER A 6 -27.89 8.47 5.36
N GLU A 7 -28.24 8.34 4.08
CA GLU A 7 -27.35 7.77 3.08
C GLU A 7 -26.13 8.67 2.93
N LYS A 8 -24.97 8.18 3.39
CA LYS A 8 -23.70 8.88 3.19
C LYS A 8 -23.47 8.98 1.68
N PRO A 9 -23.22 10.17 1.11
CA PRO A 9 -22.99 10.31 -0.31
C PRO A 9 -21.80 9.45 -0.72
N GLY A 10 -22.06 8.46 -1.58
CA GLY A 10 -21.04 7.61 -2.17
C GLY A 10 -20.11 8.45 -3.05
N ILE A 11 -18.81 8.37 -2.79
CA ILE A 11 -17.82 9.03 -3.64
C ILE A 11 -17.63 8.15 -4.88
N ASN A 12 -17.89 8.70 -6.07
CA ASN A 12 -17.63 8.01 -7.32
C ASN A 12 -16.14 8.10 -7.69
N ILE A 13 -15.39 7.03 -7.46
CA ILE A 13 -13.96 6.96 -7.76
C ILE A 13 -13.78 6.57 -9.23
N LYS A 14 -13.01 7.36 -9.98
CA LYS A 14 -12.61 7.02 -11.36
C LYS A 14 -11.22 6.38 -11.34
N ILE A 15 -11.05 5.31 -12.09
CA ILE A 15 -9.77 4.64 -12.34
C ILE A 15 -9.53 4.64 -13.84
N ASN A 16 -8.32 4.98 -14.28
CA ASN A 16 -7.95 4.88 -15.69
C ASN A 16 -7.48 3.46 -16.02
N ASP A 17 -7.46 3.12 -17.31
CA ASP A 17 -7.12 1.76 -17.76
C ASP A 17 -5.68 1.34 -17.41
N GLU A 18 -4.77 2.31 -17.27
CA GLU A 18 -3.38 2.06 -16.89
C GLU A 18 -3.26 1.63 -15.42
N VAL A 19 -3.89 2.37 -14.50
CA VAL A 19 -3.89 2.03 -13.06
C VAL A 19 -4.74 0.80 -12.79
N LEU A 20 -5.80 0.56 -13.59
CA LEU A 20 -6.67 -0.61 -13.46
C LEU A 20 -5.92 -1.94 -13.66
N LYS A 21 -4.87 -1.96 -14.50
CA LYS A 21 -4.04 -3.15 -14.70
C LYS A 21 -3.25 -3.55 -13.46
N GLY A 22 -3.02 -2.60 -12.55
CA GLY A 22 -2.15 -2.76 -11.40
C GLY A 22 -0.68 -2.89 -11.79
N VAL A 23 0.17 -2.86 -10.77
CA VAL A 23 1.59 -3.16 -10.89
C VAL A 23 1.95 -4.22 -9.86
N TYR A 24 2.89 -5.11 -10.21
CA TYR A 24 3.46 -6.03 -9.26
C TYR A 24 4.58 -5.33 -8.47
N SER A 25 4.83 -5.81 -7.25
CA SER A 25 5.94 -5.38 -6.41
C SER A 25 6.29 -6.49 -5.43
N ASN A 26 7.56 -6.82 -5.28
CA ASN A 26 8.03 -7.82 -4.32
C ASN A 26 8.71 -7.20 -3.08
N THR A 27 8.95 -5.88 -3.08
CA THR A 27 9.49 -5.15 -1.95
C THR A 27 9.04 -3.70 -1.97
N MET A 28 9.20 -2.99 -0.86
CA MET A 28 8.99 -1.55 -0.78
C MET A 28 10.08 -0.86 0.04
N GLN A 29 10.41 0.37 -0.35
CA GLN A 29 11.24 1.28 0.45
C GLN A 29 10.40 2.45 0.92
N VAL A 30 10.56 2.84 2.18
CA VAL A 30 9.83 3.96 2.79
C VAL A 30 10.83 5.01 3.26
N LEU A 31 10.74 6.20 2.68
CA LEU A 31 11.46 7.39 3.10
C LEU A 31 10.46 8.39 3.68
N HIS A 32 10.89 9.24 4.61
CA HIS A 32 9.99 10.23 5.19
C HIS A 32 10.72 11.48 5.70
N THR A 33 9.99 12.59 5.70
CA THR A 33 10.30 13.83 6.43
C THR A 33 9.22 14.09 7.47
N LYS A 34 9.21 15.28 8.08
CA LYS A 34 8.12 15.70 8.96
C LYS A 34 6.84 15.98 8.17
N GLU A 35 6.95 16.31 6.89
CA GLU A 35 5.85 16.72 6.03
C GLU A 35 5.30 15.57 5.20
N GLU A 36 6.16 14.64 4.75
CA GLU A 36 5.81 13.65 3.74
C GLU A 36 6.40 12.26 4.01
N PHE A 37 5.71 11.24 3.50
CA PHE A 37 6.15 9.87 3.34
C PHE A 37 6.20 9.55 1.86
N VAL A 38 7.31 8.98 1.41
CA VAL A 38 7.51 8.47 0.05
C VAL A 38 7.64 6.96 0.14
N ILE A 39 6.74 6.24 -0.54
CA ILE A 39 6.71 4.78 -0.59
C ILE A 39 7.00 4.37 -2.02
N ASP A 40 8.10 3.67 -2.21
CA ASP A 40 8.48 3.07 -3.48
C ASP A 40 8.22 1.58 -3.46
N PHE A 41 7.29 1.14 -4.31
CA PHE A 41 7.06 -0.26 -4.61
C PHE A 41 7.99 -0.68 -5.74
N MET A 42 8.77 -1.73 -5.51
CA MET A 42 9.82 -2.16 -6.43
C MET A 42 9.70 -3.63 -6.78
N ASP A 43 10.13 -3.93 -8.00
CA ASP A 43 10.36 -5.27 -8.51
C ASP A 43 11.86 -5.51 -8.57
N VAL A 44 12.38 -6.23 -7.58
CA VAL A 44 13.83 -6.50 -7.49
C VAL A 44 14.15 -7.94 -7.83
N PHE A 45 14.98 -8.12 -8.85
CA PHE A 45 15.50 -9.39 -9.34
C PHE A 45 17.01 -9.25 -9.55
N PRO A 46 17.85 -9.64 -8.58
CA PRO A 46 19.29 -9.40 -8.64
C PRO A 46 19.92 -9.82 -9.98
N PRO A 47 20.75 -8.95 -10.60
CA PRO A 47 21.30 -7.70 -10.05
C PRO A 47 20.44 -6.45 -10.29
N ASN A 48 19.28 -6.58 -10.95
CA ASN A 48 18.48 -5.45 -11.39
C ASN A 48 17.28 -5.20 -10.48
N GLY A 49 16.77 -3.98 -10.49
CA GLY A 49 15.50 -3.63 -9.87
C GLY A 49 14.87 -2.45 -10.58
N ILE A 50 13.54 -2.38 -10.55
CA ILE A 50 12.77 -1.27 -11.12
C ILE A 50 11.74 -0.77 -10.11
N VAL A 51 11.54 0.54 -10.03
CA VAL A 51 10.43 1.15 -9.28
C VAL A 51 9.16 0.96 -10.11
N ALA A 52 8.25 0.14 -9.60
CA ALA A 52 6.98 -0.14 -10.24
C ALA A 52 5.96 0.98 -9.97
N ALA A 53 5.94 1.52 -8.74
CA ALA A 53 5.10 2.66 -8.38
C ALA A 53 5.70 3.46 -7.21
N ARG A 54 5.43 4.77 -7.20
CA ARG A 54 5.73 5.67 -6.08
C ARG A 54 4.45 6.31 -5.57
N VAL A 55 4.25 6.28 -4.26
CA VAL A 55 3.15 6.98 -3.58
C VAL A 55 3.72 7.95 -2.56
N ILE A 56 3.31 9.21 -2.65
CA ILE A 56 3.67 10.26 -1.70
C ILE A 56 2.44 10.61 -0.87
N THR A 57 2.58 10.66 0.46
CA THR A 57 1.46 10.95 1.35
C THR A 57 1.91 11.68 2.61
N SER A 58 0.97 12.23 3.37
CA SER A 58 1.28 12.90 4.64
C SER A 58 1.37 11.90 5.80
N PRO A 59 2.09 12.22 6.90
CA PRO A 59 2.19 11.33 8.06
C PRO A 59 0.83 10.93 8.67
N GLY A 60 -0.13 11.84 8.68
CA GLY A 60 -1.49 11.57 9.17
C GLY A 60 -2.24 10.57 8.29
N HIS A 61 -2.08 10.68 6.96
CA HIS A 61 -2.66 9.72 6.02
C HIS A 61 -1.95 8.36 6.10
N MET A 62 -0.64 8.35 6.32
CA MET A 62 0.13 7.12 6.48
C MET A 62 -0.38 6.27 7.65
N LYS A 63 -0.69 6.89 8.80
CA LYS A 63 -1.29 6.17 9.94
C LYS A 63 -2.60 5.48 9.57
N ARG A 64 -3.46 6.16 8.81
CA ARG A 64 -4.75 5.62 8.36
C ARG A 64 -4.53 4.45 7.38
N ILE A 65 -3.58 4.58 6.45
CA ILE A 65 -3.23 3.52 5.50
C ILE A 65 -2.71 2.29 6.26
N ALA A 66 -1.73 2.46 7.16
CA ALA A 66 -1.14 1.36 7.93
C ALA A 66 -2.20 0.58 8.72
N ARG A 67 -3.10 1.29 9.43
CA ARG A 67 -4.20 0.65 10.16
C ARG A 67 -5.13 -0.12 9.22
N ALA A 68 -5.51 0.47 8.09
CA ALA A 68 -6.39 -0.20 7.13
C ALA A 68 -5.74 -1.46 6.53
N LEU A 69 -4.44 -1.43 6.22
CA LEU A 69 -3.71 -2.61 5.73
C LEU A 69 -3.68 -3.72 6.78
N GLN A 70 -3.35 -3.39 8.03
CA GLN A 70 -3.33 -4.37 9.13
C GLN A 70 -4.71 -5.01 9.36
N GLU A 71 -5.78 -4.22 9.39
CA GLU A 71 -7.14 -4.73 9.54
C GLU A 71 -7.57 -5.64 8.37
N ASN A 72 -7.19 -5.30 7.14
CA ASN A 72 -7.52 -6.12 5.97
C ASN A 72 -6.70 -7.41 5.90
N LEU A 73 -5.43 -7.36 6.34
CA LEU A 73 -4.60 -8.56 6.43
C LEU A 73 -5.17 -9.55 7.47
N ALA A 74 -5.55 -9.07 8.65
CA ALA A 74 -6.19 -9.90 9.66
C ALA A 74 -7.51 -10.53 9.18
N LYS A 75 -8.32 -9.77 8.42
CA LYS A 75 -9.54 -10.30 7.78
C LYS A 75 -9.22 -11.37 6.74
N TYR A 76 -8.16 -11.18 5.96
CA TYR A 76 -7.70 -12.18 4.99
C TYR A 76 -7.31 -13.47 5.71
N GLU A 77 -6.46 -13.39 6.73
CA GLU A 77 -6.01 -14.58 7.47
C GLU A 77 -7.14 -15.31 8.19
N THR A 78 -8.12 -14.58 8.73
CA THR A 78 -9.32 -15.18 9.32
C THR A 78 -10.11 -16.01 8.30
N LYS A 79 -10.09 -15.61 7.02
CA LYS A 79 -10.86 -16.26 5.95
C LYS A 79 -10.08 -17.36 5.22
N PHE A 80 -8.78 -17.19 5.04
CA PHE A 80 -7.96 -18.06 4.19
C PHE A 80 -6.87 -18.82 4.94
N GLY A 81 -6.69 -18.56 6.25
CA GLY A 81 -5.64 -19.13 7.08
C GLY A 81 -4.44 -18.19 7.25
N ALA A 82 -3.61 -18.49 8.25
CA ALA A 82 -2.40 -17.72 8.54
C ALA A 82 -1.43 -17.77 7.36
N ILE A 83 -0.75 -16.65 7.12
CA ILE A 83 0.28 -16.55 6.08
C ILE A 83 1.66 -16.40 6.70
N GLU A 84 2.68 -16.93 6.02
CA GLU A 84 4.07 -16.69 6.40
C GLU A 84 4.62 -15.45 5.71
N GLU A 85 5.41 -14.66 6.43
CA GLU A 85 6.08 -13.50 5.87
C GLU A 85 7.13 -13.95 4.83
N SER A 86 7.08 -13.36 3.64
CA SER A 86 8.05 -13.64 2.58
C SER A 86 9.40 -13.03 2.92
N LYS A 87 10.49 -13.76 2.64
CA LYS A 87 11.85 -13.23 2.81
C LYS A 87 12.06 -12.05 1.86
N ALA A 88 12.47 -10.91 2.40
CA ALA A 88 12.84 -9.76 1.60
C ALA A 88 13.98 -10.13 0.62
N PRO A 89 14.00 -9.58 -0.62
CA PRO A 89 15.12 -9.73 -1.52
C PRO A 89 16.43 -9.36 -0.82
N PRO A 90 17.53 -10.11 -0.99
CA PRO A 90 18.82 -9.80 -0.38
C PRO A 90 19.45 -8.59 -1.08
N VAL A 91 18.94 -7.40 -0.77
CA VAL A 91 19.36 -6.14 -1.38
C VAL A 91 19.86 -5.26 -0.25
N GLN A 92 21.17 -5.02 -0.22
CA GLN A 92 21.73 -3.92 0.56
C GLN A 92 21.42 -2.65 -0.21
N PHE A 93 20.36 -1.95 0.18
CA PHE A 93 20.10 -0.60 -0.33
C PHE A 93 21.32 0.25 0.03
N ARG A 94 22.06 0.74 -0.98
CA ARG A 94 23.09 1.75 -0.73
C ARG A 94 22.37 3.05 -0.42
N GLU A 95 22.50 3.53 0.80
CA GLU A 95 22.24 4.94 1.10
C GLU A 95 23.36 5.73 0.39
N GLU A 96 23.00 6.56 -0.60
CA GLU A 96 23.89 7.61 -1.11
C GLU A 96 23.87 8.83 -0.20
#